data_AF-A0A2G2QFY0-F1
#
_entry.id   AF-A0A2G2QFY0-F1
#
_cell.length_a   1.000
_cell.length_b   1.000
_cell.length_c   1.000
_cell.angle_alpha   90.00
_cell.angle_beta   90.00
_cell.angle_gamma   90.00
#
_symmetry.space_group_name_H-M   'P 1'
#
loop_
_entity.id
_entity.type
_entity.pdbx_description
1 polymer ?
#
loop_
_entity_poly.entity_id
_entity_poly.type
_entity_poly.pdbx_seq_one_letter_code
_entity_poly.pdbx_strand_id
1 'polypeptide(L)'
;MDQKQVLMLGIGNVLWADEGFGVRCIEEINRQYVFPDNILLMDGGTQGIYLVQHVQACDILVVFDAIDYGLVGGEMKLIEDEDVPNFMGAKKMSLHQTGFQEVLSTSRLLGDYPEKILLIGVQPVELEDFGGSLRPAVKAQIAPAVAIAIDYLQKLGIEAKQRTEPLPELEALSPSELALEQYEAGRPSESDACRSGDDRVLTDKEIKFDPKPSIIDQPLQVDVDHRGQY
;
A
#
# COMPACT_ATOMS: atom_id res chain seq x y z
N MET A 1 3.62 -30.14 15.06
CA MET A 1 3.48 -29.43 13.77
C MET A 1 4.04 -28.06 14.02
N ASP A 2 5.00 -27.62 13.19
CA ASP A 2 5.54 -26.27 13.31
C ASP A 2 4.44 -25.25 13.10
N GLN A 3 4.49 -24.17 13.88
CA GLN A 3 3.54 -23.08 13.82
C GLN A 3 3.81 -22.26 12.56
N LYS A 4 2.79 -22.14 11.69
CA LYS A 4 2.88 -21.45 10.39
C LYS A 4 3.27 -19.99 10.57
N GLN A 5 4.23 -19.50 9.79
CA GLN A 5 4.64 -18.10 9.79
C GLN A 5 3.66 -17.27 8.96
N VAL A 6 3.16 -16.18 9.53
CA VAL A 6 2.17 -15.31 8.90
C VAL A 6 2.74 -13.92 8.72
N LEU A 7 2.57 -13.34 7.53
CA LEU A 7 2.83 -11.94 7.26
C LEU A 7 1.51 -11.24 6.94
N MET A 8 1.16 -10.22 7.73
CA MET A 8 0.11 -9.27 7.40
C MET A 8 0.76 -7.97 6.95
N LEU A 9 0.51 -7.58 5.71
CA LEU A 9 1.26 -6.55 5.01
C LEU A 9 0.32 -5.44 4.53
N GLY A 10 0.50 -4.23 5.04
CA GLY A 10 -0.14 -3.03 4.50
C GLY A 10 0.74 -2.40 3.41
N ILE A 11 0.22 -2.27 2.20
CA ILE A 11 0.93 -1.62 1.09
C ILE A 11 0.25 -0.29 0.78
N GLY A 12 1.06 0.67 0.36
CA GLY A 12 0.57 1.93 -0.19
C GLY A 12 1.26 3.15 0.38
N ASN A 13 0.84 4.32 -0.09
CA ASN A 13 1.44 5.59 0.28
C ASN A 13 0.43 6.47 1.01
N VAL A 14 0.63 6.63 2.33
CA VAL A 14 -0.24 7.46 3.17
C VAL A 14 -0.27 8.94 2.79
N LEU A 15 0.70 9.40 1.99
CA LEU A 15 0.76 10.77 1.46
C LEU A 15 -0.07 10.94 0.18
N TRP A 16 -0.51 9.85 -0.44
CA TRP A 16 -1.27 9.85 -1.67
C TRP A 16 -2.67 9.33 -1.41
N ALA A 17 -3.49 10.15 -0.77
CA ALA A 17 -4.93 9.99 -0.91
C ALA A 17 -5.41 8.59 -0.45
N ASP A 18 -6.22 7.90 -1.27
CA ASP A 18 -6.74 6.56 -0.95
C ASP A 18 -5.67 5.46 -1.03
N GLU A 19 -4.51 5.76 -1.61
CA GLU A 19 -3.39 4.84 -1.70
C GLU A 19 -2.88 4.42 -0.31
N GLY A 20 -3.11 5.24 0.72
CA GLY A 20 -2.76 4.90 2.10
C GLY A 20 -3.58 3.77 2.72
N PHE A 21 -4.61 3.25 2.06
CA PHE A 21 -5.56 2.30 2.64
C PHE A 21 -4.91 1.08 3.29
N GLY A 22 -3.96 0.44 2.60
CA GLY A 22 -3.33 -0.78 3.11
C GLY A 22 -2.55 -0.55 4.39
N VAL A 23 -1.79 0.55 4.43
CA VAL A 23 -1.07 1.00 5.63
C VAL A 23 -2.05 1.31 6.77
N ARG A 24 -3.16 1.99 6.50
CA ARG A 24 -4.17 2.29 7.55
C ARG A 24 -4.82 1.02 8.10
N CYS A 25 -5.03 -0.01 7.28
CA CYS A 25 -5.54 -1.30 7.74
C CYS A 25 -4.56 -1.99 8.70
N ILE A 26 -3.26 -2.02 8.38
CA ILE A 26 -2.28 -2.70 9.24
C ILE A 26 -2.04 -1.94 10.55
N GLU A 27 -2.06 -0.61 10.52
CA GLU A 27 -2.04 0.24 11.72
C GLU A 27 -3.26 -0.05 12.62
N GLU A 28 -4.45 -0.18 12.04
CA GLU A 28 -5.68 -0.52 12.76
C GLU A 28 -5.59 -1.90 13.43
N ILE A 29 -5.06 -2.89 12.71
CA ILE A 29 -4.85 -4.25 13.23
C ILE A 29 -3.88 -4.23 14.41
N ASN A 30 -2.74 -3.54 14.28
CA ASN A 30 -1.76 -3.43 15.36
C ASN A 30 -2.37 -2.77 16.61
N ARG A 31 -3.20 -1.74 16.40
CA ARG A 31 -3.87 -1.05 17.50
C ARG A 31 -4.89 -1.94 18.22
N GLN A 32 -5.67 -2.72 17.48
CA GLN A 32 -6.79 -3.48 18.03
C GLN A 32 -6.42 -4.89 18.53
N TYR A 33 -5.34 -5.49 18.03
CA TYR A 33 -5.03 -6.90 18.28
C TYR A 33 -3.61 -7.11 18.79
N VAL A 34 -3.44 -8.23 19.50
CA VAL A 34 -2.17 -8.80 19.92
C VAL A 34 -2.07 -10.18 19.29
N PHE A 35 -0.91 -10.46 18.69
CA PHE A 35 -0.65 -11.70 17.98
C PHE A 35 0.51 -12.47 18.62
N PRO A 36 0.55 -13.81 18.46
CA PRO A 36 1.74 -14.61 18.76
C PRO A 36 2.92 -14.28 17.84
N ASP A 37 4.13 -14.64 18.29
CA ASP A 37 5.41 -14.28 17.64
C ASP A 37 5.57 -14.77 16.18
N ASN A 38 4.80 -15.77 15.76
CA ASN A 38 4.82 -16.28 14.39
C ASN A 38 4.04 -15.39 13.40
N ILE A 39 3.43 -14.29 13.85
CA ILE A 39 2.65 -13.38 13.02
C ILE A 39 3.33 -12.01 13.02
N LEU A 40 3.81 -11.62 11.85
CA LEU A 40 4.44 -10.33 11.62
C LEU A 40 3.43 -9.37 11.01
N LEU A 41 3.20 -8.24 11.67
CA LEU A 41 2.51 -7.09 11.09
C LEU A 41 3.57 -6.16 10.48
N MET A 42 3.36 -5.73 9.23
CA MET A 42 4.31 -4.90 8.52
C MET A 42 3.63 -3.78 7.75
N ASP A 43 4.07 -2.55 7.97
CA ASP A 43 3.91 -1.46 7.01
C ASP A 43 4.94 -1.66 5.90
N GLY A 44 4.47 -2.11 4.73
CA GLY A 44 5.29 -2.31 3.54
C GLY A 44 5.48 -1.04 2.72
N GLY A 45 4.71 0.02 3.01
CA GLY A 45 4.71 1.28 2.28
C GLY A 45 4.80 1.08 0.77
N THR A 46 5.86 1.63 0.19
CA THR A 46 6.17 1.58 -1.25
C THR A 46 7.47 0.82 -1.54
N GLN A 47 7.86 -0.13 -0.67
CA GLN A 47 9.17 -0.78 -0.68
C GLN A 47 9.43 -1.70 -1.90
N GLY A 48 8.39 -2.17 -2.59
CA GLY A 48 8.54 -3.01 -3.79
C GLY A 48 9.44 -4.22 -3.55
N ILE A 49 10.48 -4.41 -4.37
CA ILE A 49 11.37 -5.58 -4.35
C ILE A 49 12.00 -5.89 -2.98
N TYR A 50 12.15 -4.90 -2.10
CA TYR A 50 12.65 -5.10 -0.73
C TYR A 50 11.68 -5.88 0.16
N LEU A 51 10.51 -6.27 -0.33
CA LEU A 51 9.55 -7.12 0.39
C LEU A 51 9.75 -8.62 0.09
N VAL A 52 10.57 -8.98 -0.90
CA VAL A 52 10.76 -10.39 -1.34
C VAL A 52 11.16 -11.28 -0.18
N GLN A 53 12.17 -10.91 0.61
CA GLN A 53 12.62 -11.76 1.71
C GLN A 53 11.56 -11.96 2.81
N HIS A 54 10.64 -11.00 2.97
CA HIS A 54 9.54 -11.12 3.93
C HIS A 54 8.45 -12.05 3.41
N VAL A 55 8.13 -11.95 2.13
CA VAL A 55 7.20 -12.86 1.45
C VAL A 55 7.73 -14.30 1.45
N GLN A 56 9.02 -14.50 1.16
CA GLN A 56 9.64 -15.82 1.17
C GLN A 56 9.70 -16.46 2.56
N ALA A 57 9.73 -15.65 3.62
CA ALA A 57 9.83 -16.13 5.00
C ALA A 57 8.48 -16.53 5.63
N CYS A 58 7.36 -16.31 4.95
CA CYS A 58 6.03 -16.62 5.47
C CYS A 58 5.35 -17.78 4.73
N ASP A 59 4.59 -18.59 5.46
CA ASP A 59 3.70 -19.60 4.89
C ASP A 59 2.36 -18.99 4.44
N ILE A 60 1.88 -17.98 5.16
CA ILE A 60 0.59 -17.32 4.93
C ILE A 60 0.81 -15.83 4.80
N LEU A 61 0.29 -15.25 3.71
CA LEU A 61 0.41 -13.84 3.40
C LEU A 61 -0.98 -13.19 3.30
N VAL A 62 -1.22 -12.15 4.10
CA VAL A 62 -2.43 -11.31 4.02
C VAL A 62 -2.01 -9.91 3.63
N VAL A 63 -2.52 -9.39 2.52
CA VAL A 63 -2.12 -8.10 1.95
C VAL A 63 -3.30 -7.16 1.91
N PHE A 64 -3.10 -5.91 2.31
CA PHE A 64 -4.05 -4.82 2.16
C PHE A 64 -3.49 -3.80 1.18
N ASP A 65 -4.30 -3.41 0.19
CA ASP A 65 -3.87 -2.45 -0.83
C ASP A 65 -5.07 -1.65 -1.37
N ALA A 66 -4.82 -0.44 -1.87
CA ALA A 66 -5.78 0.28 -2.70
C ALA A 66 -5.61 -0.21 -4.14
N ILE A 67 -6.62 -0.87 -4.71
CA ILE A 67 -6.52 -1.56 -6.00
C ILE A 67 -7.51 -0.99 -7.00
N ASP A 68 -7.02 -0.58 -8.18
CA ASP A 68 -7.88 -0.10 -9.25
C ASP A 68 -8.29 -1.25 -10.18
N TYR A 69 -9.56 -1.66 -10.06
CA TYR A 69 -10.21 -2.65 -10.91
C TYR A 69 -11.34 -2.05 -11.76
N GLY A 70 -11.44 -0.71 -11.82
CA GLY A 70 -12.56 -0.03 -12.47
C GLY A 70 -13.91 -0.28 -11.81
N LEU A 71 -13.90 -0.58 -10.50
CA LEU A 71 -15.11 -0.73 -9.67
C LEU A 71 -15.60 0.64 -9.16
N VAL A 72 -16.65 0.64 -8.34
CA VAL A 72 -17.10 1.86 -7.66
C VAL A 72 -16.14 2.18 -6.50
N GLY A 73 -15.75 3.45 -6.35
CA GLY A 73 -14.86 3.86 -5.25
C GLY A 73 -15.41 3.49 -3.87
N GLY A 74 -14.58 2.85 -3.06
CA GLY A 74 -14.92 2.23 -1.78
C GLY A 74 -15.44 0.79 -1.86
N GLU A 75 -15.58 0.21 -3.06
CA GLU A 75 -15.89 -1.21 -3.21
C GLU A 75 -14.67 -2.08 -2.88
N MET A 76 -14.87 -3.13 -2.09
CA MET A 76 -13.81 -4.04 -1.68
C MET A 76 -13.79 -5.28 -2.57
N LYS A 77 -12.59 -5.75 -2.91
CA LYS A 77 -12.34 -6.98 -3.67
C LYS A 77 -11.40 -7.89 -2.90
N LEU A 78 -11.83 -9.14 -2.71
CA LEU A 78 -11.01 -10.20 -2.13
C LEU A 78 -10.50 -11.10 -3.24
N ILE A 79 -9.21 -11.45 -3.18
CA ILE A 79 -8.55 -12.33 -4.14
C ILE A 79 -7.67 -13.31 -3.35
N GLU A 80 -7.78 -14.59 -3.66
CA GLU A 80 -7.12 -15.66 -2.91
C GLU A 80 -6.19 -16.49 -3.80
N ASP A 81 -5.07 -16.92 -3.23
CA ASP A 81 -4.14 -17.91 -3.79
C ASP A 81 -3.76 -17.64 -5.27
N GLU A 82 -4.05 -18.57 -6.18
CA GLU A 82 -3.67 -18.47 -7.60
C GLU A 82 -4.42 -17.36 -8.37
N ASP A 83 -5.51 -16.83 -7.82
CA ASP A 83 -6.20 -15.69 -8.43
C ASP A 83 -5.46 -14.37 -8.19
N VAL A 84 -4.51 -14.33 -7.24
CA VAL A 84 -3.68 -13.15 -6.94
C VAL A 84 -2.71 -12.91 -8.10
N PRO A 85 -2.77 -11.75 -8.79
CA PRO A 85 -1.88 -11.46 -9.89
C PRO A 85 -0.41 -11.51 -9.47
N ASN A 86 0.39 -12.34 -10.13
CA ASN A 86 1.81 -12.56 -9.83
C ASN A 86 2.70 -12.54 -11.09
N PHE A 87 2.33 -11.75 -12.11
CA PHE A 87 3.05 -11.65 -13.38
C PHE A 87 3.81 -10.33 -13.52
N MET A 88 4.91 -10.36 -14.27
CA MET A 88 5.68 -9.18 -14.65
C MET A 88 5.05 -8.57 -15.92
N GLY A 89 4.29 -7.46 -15.83
CA GLY A 89 3.71 -6.87 -17.06
C GLY A 89 2.75 -5.67 -16.91
N ALA A 90 2.86 -4.73 -17.86
CA ALA A 90 2.29 -3.38 -17.88
C ALA A 90 0.78 -3.28 -18.20
N LYS A 91 -0.10 -3.54 -17.22
CA LYS A 91 -1.41 -2.87 -17.21
C LYS A 91 -1.30 -1.58 -16.41
N LYS A 92 -1.97 -0.51 -16.85
CA LYS A 92 -2.09 0.75 -16.11
C LYS A 92 -2.74 0.48 -14.76
N MET A 93 -1.90 0.22 -13.79
CA MET A 93 -2.16 0.11 -12.36
C MET A 93 -1.20 1.08 -11.70
N SER A 94 -1.49 1.48 -10.45
CA SER A 94 -0.60 2.38 -9.68
C SER A 94 0.85 1.88 -9.73
N LEU A 95 1.84 2.79 -9.79
CA LEU A 95 3.27 2.46 -9.80
C LEU A 95 3.66 1.47 -8.68
N HIS A 96 2.95 1.51 -7.55
CA HIS A 96 3.17 0.62 -6.41
C HIS A 96 2.50 -0.76 -6.56
N GLN A 97 1.40 -0.87 -7.32
CA GLN A 97 0.75 -2.14 -7.66
C GLN A 97 1.63 -2.97 -8.62
N THR A 98 2.38 -2.33 -9.52
CA THR A 98 3.38 -3.04 -10.34
C THR A 98 4.51 -3.59 -9.47
N GLY A 99 4.95 -2.85 -8.45
CA GLY A 99 6.03 -3.26 -7.55
C GLY A 99 5.73 -4.50 -6.72
N PHE A 100 4.50 -4.67 -6.22
CA PHE A 100 4.18 -5.86 -5.41
C PHE A 100 3.94 -7.13 -6.24
N GLN A 101 3.39 -7.01 -7.45
CA GLN A 101 3.30 -8.15 -8.38
C GLN A 101 4.70 -8.69 -8.71
N GLU A 102 5.68 -7.80 -8.91
CA GLU A 102 7.08 -8.18 -9.11
C GLU A 102 7.68 -8.91 -7.90
N VAL A 103 7.30 -8.53 -6.67
CA VAL A 103 7.71 -9.24 -5.43
C VAL A 103 7.20 -10.69 -5.45
N LEU A 104 5.91 -10.88 -5.77
CA LEU A 104 5.31 -12.22 -5.84
C LEU A 104 5.93 -13.05 -6.97
N SER A 105 6.11 -12.47 -8.17
CA SER A 105 6.80 -13.13 -9.28
C SER A 105 8.22 -13.56 -8.89
N THR A 106 8.97 -12.66 -8.27
CA THR A 106 10.37 -12.91 -7.89
C THR A 106 10.46 -13.99 -6.83
N SER A 107 9.61 -13.95 -5.80
CA SER A 107 9.57 -14.98 -4.75
C SER A 107 9.31 -16.37 -5.37
N ARG A 108 8.32 -16.46 -6.28
CA ARG A 108 8.01 -17.70 -7.02
C ARG A 108 9.17 -18.19 -7.88
N LEU A 109 9.88 -17.29 -8.56
CA LEU A 109 11.06 -17.62 -9.38
C LEU A 109 12.24 -18.11 -8.54
N LEU A 110 12.41 -17.57 -7.33
CA LEU A 110 13.47 -17.94 -6.40
C LEU A 110 13.17 -19.23 -5.61
N GLY A 111 11.95 -19.77 -5.73
CA GLY A 111 11.58 -21.08 -5.21
C GLY A 111 10.88 -21.09 -3.86
N ASP A 112 10.71 -19.92 -3.23
CA ASP A 112 10.02 -19.77 -1.95
C ASP A 112 8.81 -18.85 -2.14
N TYR A 113 7.62 -19.36 -1.89
CA TYR A 113 6.35 -18.65 -2.11
C TYR A 113 5.36 -19.07 -1.02
N PRO A 114 4.52 -18.14 -0.50
CA PRO A 114 3.54 -18.48 0.53
C PRO A 114 2.58 -19.58 0.06
N GLU A 115 2.26 -20.52 0.94
CA GLU A 115 1.28 -21.57 0.68
C GLU A 115 -0.15 -21.02 0.56
N LYS A 116 -0.41 -19.90 1.24
CA LYS A 116 -1.69 -19.22 1.28
C LYS A 116 -1.55 -17.72 1.12
N ILE A 117 -2.36 -17.13 0.25
CA ILE A 117 -2.37 -15.69 0.03
C ILE A 117 -3.81 -15.18 0.04
N LEU A 118 -4.04 -14.09 0.76
CA LEU A 118 -5.26 -13.29 0.69
C LEU A 118 -4.89 -11.84 0.39
N LEU A 119 -5.42 -11.31 -0.70
CA LEU A 119 -5.36 -9.89 -1.04
C LEU A 119 -6.72 -9.25 -0.77
N ILE A 120 -6.72 -8.24 0.11
CA ILE A 120 -7.88 -7.42 0.47
C ILE A 120 -7.67 -6.04 -0.18
N GLY A 121 -8.24 -5.87 -1.36
CA GLY A 121 -8.17 -4.65 -2.14
C GLY A 121 -9.38 -3.74 -1.91
N VAL A 122 -9.19 -2.44 -1.90
CA VAL A 122 -10.29 -1.47 -2.01
C VAL A 122 -10.13 -0.61 -3.26
N GLN A 123 -11.22 -0.40 -3.99
CA GLN A 123 -11.23 0.54 -5.10
C GLN A 123 -11.08 1.96 -4.56
N PRO A 124 -10.05 2.71 -4.97
CA PRO A 124 -9.90 4.10 -4.57
C PRO A 124 -10.99 4.98 -5.21
N VAL A 125 -11.36 6.05 -4.51
CA VAL A 125 -12.15 7.16 -5.08
C VAL A 125 -11.23 8.17 -5.75
N GLU A 126 -10.07 8.44 -5.14
CA GLU A 126 -9.08 9.39 -5.64
C GLU A 126 -7.68 8.95 -5.21
N LEU A 127 -6.76 8.98 -6.17
CA LEU A 127 -5.35 8.65 -5.97
C LEU A 127 -4.47 9.89 -6.11
N GLU A 128 -4.85 10.85 -6.94
CA GLU A 128 -4.03 12.00 -7.34
C GLU A 128 -4.26 13.23 -6.43
N ASP A 129 -4.13 13.05 -5.12
CA ASP A 129 -4.15 14.14 -4.13
C ASP A 129 -2.98 13.99 -3.16
N PHE A 130 -1.85 14.62 -3.52
CA PHE A 130 -0.66 14.63 -2.69
C PHE A 130 -0.88 15.43 -1.40
N GLY A 131 -0.58 14.81 -0.26
CA GLY A 131 -0.98 15.31 1.06
C GLY A 131 -2.43 14.96 1.41
N GLY A 132 -3.14 14.25 0.53
CA GLY A 132 -4.46 13.67 0.70
C GLY A 132 -4.55 12.71 1.87
N SER A 133 -5.70 12.70 2.57
CA SER A 133 -6.11 11.57 3.42
C SER A 133 -7.16 10.74 2.67
N LEU A 134 -7.53 9.59 3.22
CA LEU A 134 -8.54 8.69 2.68
C LEU A 134 -9.89 9.40 2.50
N ARG A 135 -10.58 9.12 1.39
CA ARG A 135 -11.98 9.52 1.19
C ARG A 135 -12.86 8.75 2.16
N PRO A 136 -13.99 9.33 2.60
CA PRO A 136 -14.90 8.68 3.53
C PRO A 136 -15.33 7.27 3.11
N ALA A 137 -15.56 7.04 1.81
CA ALA A 137 -15.97 5.74 1.29
C ALA A 137 -14.88 4.67 1.47
N VAL A 138 -13.60 5.02 1.25
CA VAL A 138 -12.45 4.12 1.44
C VAL A 138 -12.11 3.96 2.92
N LYS A 139 -12.12 5.05 3.69
CA LYS A 139 -11.89 5.03 5.15
C LYS A 139 -12.89 4.12 5.87
N ALA A 140 -14.15 4.11 5.44
CA ALA A 140 -15.18 3.24 5.99
C ALA A 140 -14.90 1.74 5.77
N GLN A 141 -14.04 1.38 4.82
CA GLN A 141 -13.67 -0.01 4.53
C GLN A 141 -12.55 -0.56 5.42
N ILE A 142 -11.89 0.26 6.23
CA ILE A 142 -10.83 -0.21 7.14
C ILE A 142 -11.37 -1.28 8.08
N ALA A 143 -12.42 -0.98 8.86
CA ALA A 143 -12.96 -1.92 9.84
C ALA A 143 -13.48 -3.23 9.19
N PRO A 144 -14.23 -3.20 8.07
CA PRO A 144 -14.57 -4.40 7.32
C PRO A 144 -13.35 -5.22 6.85
N ALA A 145 -12.32 -4.57 6.30
CA ALA A 145 -11.11 -5.24 5.83
C ALA A 145 -10.35 -5.94 6.97
N VAL A 146 -10.22 -5.26 8.11
CA VAL A 146 -9.66 -5.84 9.33
C VAL A 146 -10.45 -7.07 9.76
N ALA A 147 -11.78 -6.98 9.82
CA ALA A 147 -12.62 -8.11 10.21
C ALA A 147 -12.45 -9.32 9.27
N ILE A 148 -12.36 -9.09 7.96
CA ILE A 148 -12.14 -10.13 6.95
C ILE A 148 -10.78 -10.82 7.17
N ALA A 149 -9.73 -10.06 7.45
CA ALA A 149 -8.41 -10.63 7.70
C ALA A 149 -8.38 -11.48 8.98
N ILE A 150 -9.01 -11.01 10.06
CA ILE A 150 -9.10 -11.77 11.32
C ILE A 150 -9.92 -13.06 11.12
N ASP A 151 -11.04 -13.00 10.42
CA ASP A 151 -11.87 -14.17 10.09
C ASP A 151 -11.09 -15.17 9.20
N TYR A 152 -10.30 -14.67 8.25
CA TYR A 152 -9.44 -15.51 7.42
C TYR A 152 -8.40 -16.27 8.26
N LEU A 153 -7.69 -15.58 9.17
CA LEU A 153 -6.75 -16.22 10.10
C LEU A 153 -7.46 -17.24 11.00
N GLN A 154 -8.64 -16.91 11.52
CA GLN A 154 -9.43 -17.80 12.36
C GLN A 154 -9.82 -19.09 11.63
N LYS A 155 -10.21 -19.01 10.35
CA LYS A 155 -10.50 -20.19 9.51
C LYS A 155 -9.28 -21.09 9.32
N LEU A 156 -8.07 -20.54 9.39
CA LEU A 156 -6.81 -21.28 9.36
C LEU A 156 -6.38 -21.79 10.75
N GLY A 157 -7.20 -21.58 11.80
CA GLY A 157 -6.92 -22.00 13.16
C GLY A 157 -5.97 -21.07 13.91
N ILE A 158 -5.81 -19.83 13.44
CA ILE A 158 -4.92 -18.83 14.02
C ILE A 158 -5.76 -17.80 14.76
N GLU A 159 -5.60 -17.73 16.08
CA GLU A 159 -6.38 -16.82 16.93
C GLU A 159 -5.68 -15.48 17.15
N ALA A 160 -6.36 -14.40 16.81
CA ALA A 160 -5.99 -13.04 17.21
C ALA A 160 -6.65 -12.68 18.54
N LYS A 161 -5.89 -12.09 19.47
CA LYS A 161 -6.45 -11.61 20.74
C LYS A 161 -6.75 -10.13 20.63
N GLN A 162 -7.96 -9.70 21.00
CA GLN A 162 -8.22 -8.27 21.12
C GLN A 162 -7.35 -7.66 22.21
N ARG A 163 -6.76 -6.51 21.89
CA ARG A 163 -5.96 -5.73 22.82
C ARG A 163 -6.89 -5.02 23.81
N THR A 164 -6.61 -5.17 25.10
CA THR A 164 -7.39 -4.54 26.19
C THR A 164 -6.79 -3.24 26.69
N GLU A 165 -5.53 -2.98 26.33
CA GLU A 165 -4.77 -1.80 26.72
C GLU A 165 -4.40 -0.98 25.46
N PRO A 166 -4.18 0.33 25.55
CA PRO A 166 -3.72 1.12 24.40
C PRO A 166 -2.40 0.59 23.84
N LEU A 167 -2.22 0.66 22.53
CA LEU A 167 -0.96 0.33 21.87
C LEU A 167 0.16 1.26 22.38
N PRO A 168 1.29 0.73 22.90
CA PRO A 168 2.43 1.55 23.25
C PRO A 168 3.01 2.27 22.03
N GLU A 169 3.42 3.52 22.19
CA GLU A 169 3.96 4.34 21.09
C GLU A 169 5.19 3.70 20.41
N LEU A 170 6.04 3.02 21.19
CA LEU A 170 7.22 2.30 20.67
C LEU A 170 6.88 1.04 19.85
N GLU A 171 5.66 0.54 19.96
CA GLU A 171 5.16 -0.61 19.18
C GLU A 171 4.34 -0.18 17.95
N ALA A 172 4.18 1.13 17.73
CA ALA A 172 3.50 1.65 16.54
C ALA A 172 4.29 1.32 15.27
N LEU A 173 3.58 1.01 14.19
CA LEU A 173 4.20 0.69 12.89
C LEU A 173 4.70 1.94 12.16
N SER A 174 4.13 3.11 12.49
CA SER A 174 4.46 4.39 11.88
C SER A 174 4.70 5.46 12.95
N PRO A 175 5.48 6.52 12.62
CA PRO A 175 5.63 7.68 13.50
C PRO A 175 4.28 8.33 13.82
N SER A 176 4.17 8.90 15.02
CA SER A 176 2.92 9.50 15.50
C SER A 176 2.37 10.60 14.57
N GLU A 177 3.26 11.35 13.92
CA GLU A 177 2.95 12.43 12.98
C GLU A 177 2.23 11.94 11.72
N LEU A 178 2.44 10.67 11.36
CA LEU A 178 1.78 10.02 10.24
C LEU A 178 0.52 9.26 10.67
N ALA A 179 0.24 9.13 11.97
CA ALA A 179 -0.99 8.50 12.46
C ALA A 179 -2.21 9.24 11.91
N LEU A 180 -3.25 8.50 11.50
CA LEU A 180 -4.37 9.03 10.72
C LEU A 180 -5.02 10.28 11.33
N GLU A 181 -5.28 10.27 12.64
CA GLU A 181 -5.89 11.41 13.33
C GLU A 181 -4.97 12.64 13.35
N GLN A 182 -3.68 12.46 13.65
CA GLN A 182 -2.71 13.55 13.66
C GLN A 182 -2.47 14.11 12.26
N TYR A 183 -2.37 13.22 11.27
CA TYR A 183 -2.21 13.58 9.87
C TYR A 183 -3.39 14.42 9.36
N GLU A 184 -4.63 14.01 9.67
CA GLU A 184 -5.82 14.77 9.28
C GLU A 184 -5.95 16.09 10.03
N ALA A 185 -5.68 16.12 11.35
CA ALA A 185 -5.78 17.33 12.16
C ALA A 185 -4.67 18.36 11.84
N GLY A 186 -3.48 17.87 11.50
CA GLY A 186 -2.32 18.69 11.14
C GLY A 186 -2.28 19.11 9.67
N ARG A 187 -3.20 18.61 8.83
CA ARG A 187 -3.21 18.89 7.39
C ARG A 187 -3.54 20.38 7.14
N PRO A 188 -2.61 21.16 6.53
CA PRO A 188 -2.89 22.55 6.17
C PRO A 188 -3.93 22.63 5.04
N SER A 189 -4.64 23.75 4.98
CA SER A 189 -5.58 24.02 3.88
C SER A 189 -4.85 24.10 2.53
N GLU A 190 -5.57 23.91 1.42
CA GLU A 190 -4.99 24.07 0.08
C GLU A 190 -4.48 25.49 -0.19
N SER A 191 -5.05 26.51 0.47
CA SER A 191 -4.55 27.88 0.36
C SER A 191 -3.24 28.10 1.09
N ASP A 192 -3.01 27.39 2.20
CA ASP A 192 -1.75 27.48 2.94
C ASP A 192 -0.65 26.64 2.26
N ALA A 193 -1.03 25.46 1.75
CA ALA A 193 -0.16 24.52 1.06
C ALA A 193 -0.78 24.04 -0.26
N CYS A 194 -0.38 24.70 -1.36
CA CYS A 194 -0.87 24.39 -2.71
C CYS A 194 -0.50 22.96 -3.15
N ARG A 195 -1.40 22.28 -3.88
CA ARG A 195 -1.27 20.85 -4.25
C ARG A 195 -0.77 20.61 -5.68
N SER A 196 -1.02 21.56 -6.58
CA SER A 196 -0.75 21.43 -8.02
C SER A 196 0.38 22.34 -8.52
N GLY A 197 0.73 23.37 -7.74
CA GLY A 197 1.77 24.33 -8.09
C GLY A 197 1.46 25.70 -7.50
N ASP A 198 2.31 26.17 -6.59
CA ASP A 198 2.06 27.40 -5.85
C ASP A 198 2.33 28.65 -6.71
N ASP A 199 1.30 29.42 -7.04
CA ASP A 199 1.44 30.67 -7.79
C ASP A 199 2.40 31.66 -7.13
N ARG A 200 2.51 31.64 -5.79
CA ARG A 200 3.48 32.47 -5.04
C ARG A 200 4.92 32.15 -5.44
N VAL A 201 5.17 30.93 -5.93
CA VAL A 201 6.49 30.47 -6.40
C VAL A 201 6.58 30.57 -7.91
N LEU A 202 5.58 30.06 -8.63
CA LEU A 202 5.61 29.94 -10.09
C LEU A 202 5.50 31.29 -10.82
N THR A 203 4.85 32.28 -10.21
CA THR A 203 4.69 33.62 -10.80
C THR A 203 5.70 34.64 -10.28
N ASP A 204 6.51 34.26 -9.28
CA ASP A 204 7.51 35.15 -8.71
C ASP A 204 8.68 35.33 -9.69
N LYS A 205 8.85 36.59 -10.15
CA LYS A 205 9.90 36.97 -11.11
C LYS A 205 11.30 36.95 -10.50
N GLU A 206 11.41 36.97 -9.18
CA GLU A 206 12.68 36.86 -8.46
C GLU A 206 13.15 35.40 -8.37
N ILE A 207 12.22 34.44 -8.43
CA ILE A 207 12.57 33.01 -8.48
C ILE A 207 13.07 32.67 -9.88
N LYS A 208 14.39 32.59 -10.00
CA LYS A 208 15.05 32.10 -11.22
C LYS A 208 15.05 30.59 -11.21
N PHE A 209 14.15 30.00 -11.97
CA PHE A 209 14.25 28.58 -12.31
C PHE A 209 15.48 28.40 -13.20
N ASP A 210 16.53 27.76 -12.67
CA ASP A 210 17.76 27.41 -13.40
C ASP A 210 17.74 25.90 -13.69
N PRO A 211 16.92 25.44 -14.65
CA PRO A 211 16.91 24.03 -15.02
C PRO A 211 18.30 23.67 -15.51
N LYS A 212 18.88 22.58 -14.98
CA LYS A 212 20.15 22.06 -15.51
C LYS A 212 20.00 21.94 -17.03
N PRO A 213 20.93 22.50 -17.82
CA PRO A 213 20.85 22.42 -19.27
C PRO A 213 20.70 20.95 -19.65
N SER A 214 19.74 20.66 -20.52
CA SER A 214 19.64 19.33 -21.12
C SER A 214 21.00 19.02 -21.73
N ILE A 215 21.63 17.92 -21.28
CA ILE A 215 22.90 17.43 -21.84
C ILE A 215 22.64 16.89 -23.28
N ILE A 216 21.38 16.85 -23.69
CA ILE A 216 20.90 16.33 -24.96
C ILE A 216 20.42 17.51 -25.80
N ASP A 217 21.20 17.90 -26.80
CA ASP A 217 20.91 19.00 -27.75
C ASP A 217 19.78 18.68 -28.74
N GLN A 218 19.40 17.41 -28.85
CA GLN A 218 18.32 16.94 -29.73
C GLN A 218 17.39 15.99 -28.95
N PRO A 219 16.06 16.10 -29.10
CA PRO A 219 15.16 15.15 -28.46
C PRO A 219 15.50 13.73 -28.93
N LEU A 220 15.86 12.85 -28.00
CA LEU A 220 16.02 11.42 -28.28
C LEU A 220 14.65 10.85 -28.60
N GLN A 221 14.39 10.62 -29.87
CA GLN A 221 13.27 9.78 -30.30
C GLN A 221 13.73 8.33 -30.16
N VAL A 222 13.24 7.65 -29.13
CA VAL A 222 13.38 6.20 -29.02
C VAL A 222 12.21 5.57 -29.77
N ASP A 223 12.51 4.70 -30.74
CA ASP A 223 11.49 3.81 -31.29
C ASP A 223 11.02 2.92 -30.14
N VAL A 224 9.78 3.14 -29.68
CA VAL A 224 9.13 2.20 -28.78
C VAL A 224 8.92 0.93 -29.61
N ASP A 225 9.64 -0.13 -29.27
CA ASP A 225 9.53 -1.41 -29.98
C ASP A 225 8.06 -1.85 -30.02
N HIS A 226 7.47 -1.85 -31.22
CA HIS A 226 6.10 -2.30 -31.45
C HIS A 226 5.97 -3.84 -31.44
N ARG A 227 6.90 -4.57 -30.82
CA ARG A 227 6.77 -6.00 -30.58
C ARG A 227 5.75 -6.26 -29.47
N GLY A 228 4.47 -6.31 -29.84
CA GLY A 228 3.43 -6.83 -28.95
C GLY A 228 2.00 -6.39 -29.25
N GLN A 229 1.57 -6.34 -30.52
CA GLN A 229 0.14 -6.54 -30.82
C GLN A 229 -0.13 -8.05 -30.92
N TYR A 230 -0.30 -8.72 -29.78
CA TYR A 230 -1.02 -9.99 -29.64
C TYR A 230 -1.61 -10.09 -28.24
#